data_AF-A0A9E0MAQ7-F1
#
_entry.id   AF-A0A9E0MAQ7-F1
#
_cell.length_a   1.000
_cell.length_b   1.000
_cell.length_c   1.000
_cell.angle_alpha   90.00
_cell.angle_beta   90.00
_cell.angle_gamma   90.00
#
_symmetry.space_group_name_H-M   'P 1'
#
loop_
_entity.id
_entity.type
_entity.pdbx_description
1 polymer ?
#
loop_
_entity_poly.entity_id
_entity_poly.type
_entity_poly.pdbx_seq_one_letter_code
_entity_poly.pdbx_strand_id
1 'polypeptide(L)'
;MSPQRPQRRARPSRPSRPQLRFVDLSIYLENDVLSDPPPLAPKITYQKHADTLPEFMAMIPGTKPEDYPDGEAAAAEWVTLTTHNGTHLDAPWHFHSTQDARLGGARPSITIDQVPLEWCFQSGVKLDFRHFPDGYVASAADVAAELGRIGWELQPLDIVVVNTRAGSRYGHDDYVGAGCGMGYEATMYL
;
A
#
# COMPACT_ATOMS: atom_id res chain seq x y z
N MET A 1 56.28 34.94 28.97
CA MET A 1 55.31 33.94 29.46
C MET A 1 54.05 34.08 28.61
N SER A 2 53.85 33.20 27.62
CA SER A 2 52.65 33.22 26.77
C SER A 2 51.53 32.43 27.45
N PRO A 3 50.29 32.97 27.55
CA PRO A 3 49.20 32.28 28.24
C PRO A 3 48.68 31.12 27.38
N GLN A 4 48.58 29.92 27.97
CA GLN A 4 47.98 28.74 27.32
C GLN A 4 46.47 28.97 27.13
N ARG A 5 45.98 28.75 25.91
CA ARG A 5 44.54 28.74 25.61
C ARG A 5 43.86 27.55 26.30
N PRO A 6 42.62 27.72 26.83
CA PRO A 6 41.91 26.63 27.48
C PRO A 6 41.47 25.58 26.44
N GLN A 7 41.75 24.30 26.73
CA GLN A 7 41.29 23.18 25.91
C GLN A 7 39.75 23.08 26.00
N ARG A 8 39.08 23.14 24.84
CA ARG A 8 37.63 22.89 24.74
C ARG A 8 37.36 21.42 25.12
N ARG A 9 36.56 21.20 26.17
CA ARG A 9 36.03 19.88 26.50
C ARG A 9 35.19 19.36 25.32
N ALA A 10 35.51 18.15 24.86
CA ALA A 10 34.73 17.47 23.82
C ALA A 10 33.28 17.27 24.30
N ARG A 11 32.31 17.61 23.46
CA ARG A 11 30.89 17.32 23.73
C ARG A 11 30.67 15.81 23.68
N PRO A 12 29.92 15.22 24.62
CA PRO A 12 29.58 13.80 24.55
C PRO A 12 28.80 13.50 23.25
N SER A 13 29.17 12.40 22.60
CA SER A 13 28.52 11.92 21.38
C SER A 13 27.06 11.60 21.68
N ARG A 14 26.14 12.26 20.96
CA ARG A 14 24.72 11.90 20.99
C ARG A 14 24.56 10.46 20.48
N PRO A 15 23.77 9.60 21.14
CA PRO A 15 23.42 8.29 20.59
C PRO A 15 22.80 8.48 19.20
N SER A 16 23.20 7.66 18.24
CA SER A 16 22.67 7.68 16.88
C SER A 16 21.18 7.45 16.93
N ARG A 17 20.38 8.43 16.47
CA ARG A 17 18.95 8.20 16.24
C ARG A 17 18.82 7.02 15.28
N PRO A 18 17.93 6.05 15.54
CA PRO A 18 17.64 5.02 14.56
C PRO A 18 17.23 5.71 13.25
N GLN A 19 17.84 5.29 12.14
CA GLN A 19 17.51 5.84 10.83
C GLN A 19 16.10 5.39 10.47
N LEU A 20 15.18 6.34 10.38
CA LEU A 20 13.88 6.11 9.76
C LEU A 20 14.12 5.75 8.30
N ARG A 21 13.61 4.58 7.89
CA ARG A 21 13.61 4.13 6.50
C ARG A 21 12.16 4.01 6.04
N PHE A 22 11.86 4.66 4.93
CA PHE A 22 10.61 4.43 4.21
C PHE A 22 10.78 3.21 3.28
N VAL A 23 9.81 2.31 3.31
CA VAL A 23 9.70 1.16 2.42
C VAL A 23 8.34 1.26 1.77
N ASP A 24 8.33 1.38 0.44
CA ASP A 24 7.10 1.36 -0.35
C ASP A 24 6.63 -0.08 -0.51
N LEU A 25 5.36 -0.33 -0.18
CA LEU A 25 4.69 -1.63 -0.32
C LEU A 25 3.67 -1.64 -1.46
N SER A 26 3.57 -0.53 -2.21
CA SER A 26 2.66 -0.41 -3.34
C SER A 26 3.22 -1.06 -4.60
N ILE A 27 2.32 -1.60 -5.43
CA ILE A 27 2.59 -1.97 -6.81
C ILE A 27 2.17 -0.83 -7.75
N TYR A 28 2.73 -0.81 -8.95
CA TYR A 28 2.35 0.17 -9.97
C TYR A 28 0.95 -0.12 -10.51
N LEU A 29 0.24 0.96 -10.87
CA LEU A 29 -0.88 0.88 -11.80
C LEU A 29 -0.32 1.02 -13.21
N GLU A 30 -0.53 0.00 -14.04
CA GLU A 30 0.00 -0.05 -15.39
C GLU A 30 -0.91 -0.89 -16.30
N ASN A 31 -0.82 -0.65 -17.61
CA ASN A 31 -1.71 -1.29 -18.59
C ASN A 31 -1.32 -2.74 -18.91
N ASP A 32 -0.03 -3.06 -18.81
CA ASP A 32 0.54 -4.26 -19.43
C ASP A 32 0.86 -5.39 -18.43
N VAL A 33 0.99 -5.07 -17.14
CA VAL A 33 1.14 -6.07 -16.08
C VAL A 33 -0.22 -6.45 -15.51
N LEU A 34 -0.62 -7.69 -15.74
CA LEU A 34 -1.82 -8.27 -15.15
C LEU A 34 -1.60 -8.58 -13.67
N SER A 35 -2.04 -7.66 -12.82
CA SER A 35 -2.17 -7.87 -11.37
C SER A 35 -3.59 -8.20 -10.93
N ASP A 36 -4.56 -7.95 -11.80
CA ASP A 36 -5.98 -8.11 -11.56
C ASP A 36 -6.59 -9.03 -12.63
N PRO A 37 -7.77 -9.64 -12.38
CA PRO A 37 -8.47 -10.40 -13.42
C PRO A 37 -8.67 -9.55 -14.68
N PRO A 38 -8.44 -10.07 -15.91
CA PRO A 38 -8.44 -9.27 -17.13
C PRO A 38 -9.67 -8.37 -17.37
N PRO A 39 -10.91 -8.79 -17.03
CA PRO A 39 -12.08 -7.93 -17.18
C PRO A 39 -12.11 -6.70 -16.26
N LEU A 40 -11.29 -6.70 -15.20
CA LEU A 40 -11.21 -5.64 -14.20
C LEU A 40 -9.87 -4.88 -14.27
N ALA A 41 -9.00 -5.17 -15.24
CA ALA A 41 -7.69 -4.54 -15.34
C ALA A 41 -7.81 -3.00 -15.46
N PRO A 42 -6.91 -2.23 -14.82
CA PRO A 42 -6.91 -0.78 -14.93
C PRO A 42 -6.56 -0.35 -16.36
N LYS A 43 -7.10 0.80 -16.78
CA LYS A 43 -6.77 1.43 -18.05
C LYS A 43 -6.26 2.84 -17.83
N ILE A 44 -5.04 3.11 -18.28
CA ILE A 44 -4.40 4.41 -18.25
C ILE A 44 -4.19 4.89 -19.68
N THR A 45 -4.75 6.05 -20.01
CA THR A 45 -4.53 6.74 -21.29
C THR A 45 -3.63 7.94 -21.04
N TYR A 46 -2.42 7.90 -21.60
CA TYR A 46 -1.42 8.95 -21.42
C TYR A 46 -1.57 10.03 -22.49
N GLN A 47 -1.51 11.29 -22.07
CA GLN A 47 -1.41 12.47 -22.92
C GLN A 47 -0.07 13.17 -22.66
N LYS A 48 0.71 13.38 -23.71
CA LYS A 48 1.99 14.08 -23.63
C LYS A 48 1.78 15.59 -23.67
N HIS A 49 2.84 16.34 -23.39
CA HIS A 49 2.85 17.80 -23.35
C HIS A 49 2.25 18.48 -24.60
N ALA A 50 2.53 17.94 -25.79
CA ALA A 50 1.99 18.48 -27.04
C ALA A 50 0.51 18.12 -27.26
N ASP A 51 0.05 16.98 -26.73
CA ASP A 51 -1.31 16.49 -26.93
C ASP A 51 -2.35 17.35 -26.21
N THR A 52 -1.97 17.97 -25.08
CA THR A 52 -2.85 18.79 -24.24
C THR A 52 -2.80 20.29 -24.56
N LEU A 53 -1.84 20.74 -25.38
CA LEU A 53 -1.71 22.15 -25.74
C LEU A 53 -2.99 22.75 -26.35
N PRO A 54 -3.71 22.07 -27.26
CA PRO A 54 -4.98 22.58 -27.78
C PRO A 54 -6.05 22.77 -26.70
N GLU A 55 -6.12 21.87 -25.71
CA GLU A 55 -7.07 21.96 -24.59
C GLU A 55 -6.76 23.16 -23.70
N PHE A 56 -5.48 23.40 -23.41
CA PHE A 56 -5.01 24.55 -22.64
C PHE A 56 -5.31 25.88 -23.34
N MET A 57 -5.09 25.96 -24.66
CA MET A 57 -5.44 27.15 -25.44
C MET A 57 -6.96 27.38 -25.47
N ALA A 58 -7.77 26.31 -25.41
CA ALA A 58 -9.22 26.43 -25.27
C ALA A 58 -9.64 26.91 -23.87
N MET A 59 -8.94 26.49 -22.81
CA MET A 59 -9.17 26.94 -21.43
C MET A 59 -8.73 28.38 -21.19
N ILE A 60 -7.72 28.86 -21.91
CA ILE A 60 -7.18 30.22 -21.80
C ILE A 60 -7.24 30.91 -23.18
N PRO A 61 -8.43 31.37 -23.62
CA PRO A 61 -8.60 31.92 -24.95
C PRO A 61 -7.69 33.11 -25.23
N GLY A 62 -7.09 33.14 -26.42
CA GLY A 62 -6.23 34.21 -26.90
C GLY A 62 -4.74 33.98 -26.71
N THR A 63 -4.36 32.92 -26.00
CA THR A 63 -2.97 32.40 -25.96
C THR A 63 -2.62 31.70 -27.27
N LYS A 64 -1.32 31.63 -27.55
CA LYS A 64 -0.72 30.92 -28.68
C LYS A 64 0.35 29.96 -28.17
N PRO A 65 0.80 28.98 -28.98
CA PRO A 65 1.85 28.05 -28.57
C PRO A 65 3.10 28.73 -28.00
N GLU A 66 3.50 29.88 -28.54
CA GLU A 66 4.70 30.61 -28.10
C GLU A 66 4.55 31.27 -26.73
N ASP A 67 3.31 31.41 -26.23
CA ASP A 67 3.02 31.90 -24.89
C ASP A 67 3.22 30.80 -23.82
N TYR A 68 3.42 29.56 -24.23
CA TYR A 68 3.73 28.42 -23.37
C TYR A 68 5.24 28.13 -23.39
N PRO A 69 5.89 27.85 -22.24
CA PRO A 69 7.30 27.48 -22.19
C PRO A 69 7.58 26.31 -23.14
N ASP A 70 8.53 26.51 -24.05
CA ASP A 70 8.92 25.54 -25.08
C ASP A 70 7.77 25.04 -25.99
N GLY A 71 6.62 25.75 -26.00
CA GLY A 71 5.43 25.31 -26.72
C GLY A 71 4.72 24.12 -26.09
N GLU A 72 4.97 23.85 -24.81
CA GLU A 72 4.48 22.66 -24.11
C GLU A 72 3.40 22.98 -23.07
N ALA A 73 2.37 22.14 -23.00
CA ALA A 73 1.37 22.15 -21.92
C ALA A 73 1.61 20.98 -20.94
N ALA A 74 0.73 20.82 -19.95
CA ALA A 74 0.89 19.77 -18.95
C ALA A 74 0.58 18.39 -19.54
N ALA A 75 1.48 17.42 -19.36
CA ALA A 75 1.14 16.01 -19.57
C ALA A 75 0.10 15.57 -18.52
N ALA A 76 -0.75 14.64 -18.89
CA ALA A 76 -1.82 14.14 -18.03
C ALA A 76 -2.17 12.69 -18.37
N GLU A 77 -2.88 12.02 -17.45
CA GLU A 77 -3.38 10.68 -17.65
C GLU A 77 -4.87 10.59 -17.31
N TRP A 78 -5.61 9.84 -18.13
CA TRP A 78 -6.93 9.35 -17.77
C TRP A 78 -6.82 7.94 -17.21
N VAL A 79 -7.25 7.76 -15.96
CA VAL A 79 -7.27 6.47 -15.29
C VAL A 79 -8.71 5.99 -15.15
N THR A 80 -8.99 4.80 -15.67
CA THR A 80 -10.24 4.07 -15.45
C THR A 80 -9.91 2.80 -14.68
N LEU A 81 -10.41 2.69 -13.46
CA LEU A 81 -10.18 1.56 -12.57
C LEU A 81 -11.35 1.35 -11.61
N THR A 82 -11.33 0.22 -10.92
CA THR A 82 -12.14 -0.05 -9.73
C THR A 82 -11.34 0.25 -8.47
N THR A 83 -12.01 0.46 -7.34
CA THR A 83 -11.36 0.63 -6.03
C THR A 83 -10.57 -0.60 -5.54
N HIS A 84 -10.57 -1.70 -6.30
CA HIS A 84 -9.91 -2.96 -5.97
C HIS A 84 -8.71 -3.26 -6.88
N ASN A 85 -8.31 -2.31 -7.74
CA ASN A 85 -7.12 -2.47 -8.58
C ASN A 85 -5.84 -2.10 -7.82
N GLY A 86 -4.77 -2.86 -8.08
CA GLY A 86 -3.45 -2.59 -7.48
C GLY A 86 -3.40 -2.83 -5.97
N THR A 87 -2.47 -2.15 -5.28
CA THR A 87 -2.45 -2.13 -3.81
C THR A 87 -3.61 -1.27 -3.30
N HIS A 88 -4.56 -1.89 -2.59
CA HIS A 88 -5.81 -1.25 -2.17
C HIS A 88 -6.21 -1.64 -0.73
N LEU A 89 -7.33 -1.08 -0.26
CA LEU A 89 -7.91 -1.34 1.06
C LEU A 89 -9.41 -1.63 0.93
N ASP A 90 -9.84 -2.79 1.40
CA ASP A 90 -11.24 -3.17 1.45
C ASP A 90 -11.89 -2.75 2.78
N ALA A 91 -12.89 -1.88 2.70
CA ALA A 91 -13.75 -1.57 3.85
C ALA A 91 -14.79 -2.68 4.07
N PRO A 92 -15.38 -2.85 5.28
CA PRO A 92 -16.42 -3.83 5.56
C PRO A 92 -17.57 -3.89 4.53
N TRP A 93 -17.94 -2.75 3.95
CA TRP A 93 -18.94 -2.67 2.87
C TRP A 93 -18.63 -3.57 1.66
N HIS A 94 -17.35 -3.81 1.36
CA HIS A 94 -16.93 -4.71 0.28
C HIS A 94 -17.49 -6.12 0.46
N PHE A 95 -17.55 -6.61 1.71
CA PHE A 95 -17.93 -7.99 2.01
C PHE A 95 -19.45 -8.17 2.18
N HIS A 96 -20.13 -7.19 2.78
CA HIS A 96 -21.57 -7.25 3.02
C HIS A 96 -22.14 -5.87 3.34
N SER A 97 -23.45 -5.67 3.08
CA SER A 97 -24.14 -4.38 3.36
C SER A 97 -24.37 -4.10 4.86
N THR A 98 -24.22 -5.13 5.69
CA THR A 98 -24.32 -5.05 7.16
C THR A 98 -23.19 -5.80 7.86
N GLN A 99 -22.85 -5.36 9.07
CA GLN A 99 -21.81 -5.93 9.92
C GLN A 99 -22.30 -6.16 11.37
N ASP A 100 -21.45 -6.80 12.19
CA ASP A 100 -21.59 -7.01 13.64
C ASP A 100 -22.78 -7.86 14.11
N ALA A 101 -23.55 -8.47 13.20
CA ALA A 101 -24.73 -9.28 13.54
C ALA A 101 -24.43 -10.39 14.57
N ARG A 102 -23.22 -10.97 14.54
CA ARG A 102 -22.76 -12.00 15.48
C ARG A 102 -22.30 -11.47 16.83
N LEU A 103 -22.14 -10.15 16.98
CA LEU A 103 -21.74 -9.45 18.19
C LEU A 103 -22.94 -8.87 18.97
N GLY A 104 -24.17 -9.22 18.58
CA GLY A 104 -25.40 -8.83 19.30
C GLY A 104 -26.23 -7.75 18.62
N GLY A 105 -25.87 -7.31 17.41
CA GLY A 105 -26.70 -6.40 16.61
C GLY A 105 -26.18 -6.19 15.21
N ALA A 106 -27.06 -6.17 14.20
CA ALA A 106 -26.71 -5.82 12.84
C ALA A 106 -26.73 -4.30 12.67
N ARG A 107 -25.71 -3.75 11.99
CA ARG A 107 -25.69 -2.34 11.55
C ARG A 107 -25.20 -2.23 10.12
N PRO A 108 -25.47 -1.13 9.40
CA PRO A 108 -24.89 -0.90 8.09
C PRO A 108 -23.35 -1.02 8.14
N SER A 109 -22.78 -1.66 7.13
CA SER A 109 -21.32 -1.75 7.02
C SER A 109 -20.73 -0.38 6.71
N ILE A 110 -19.57 -0.08 7.30
CA ILE A 110 -18.89 1.19 7.06
C ILE A 110 -18.27 1.20 5.66
N THR A 111 -18.40 2.34 4.98
CA THR A 111 -17.74 2.65 3.71
C THR A 111 -16.34 3.21 3.96
N ILE A 112 -15.50 3.28 2.93
CA ILE A 112 -14.08 3.65 3.08
C ILE A 112 -13.87 5.05 3.69
N ASP A 113 -14.76 6.00 3.40
CA ASP A 113 -14.75 7.36 3.95
C ASP A 113 -15.09 7.41 5.46
N GLN A 114 -15.60 6.31 6.01
CA GLN A 114 -15.94 6.16 7.43
C GLN A 114 -14.91 5.34 8.20
N VAL A 115 -13.90 4.76 7.53
CA VAL A 115 -12.83 4.02 8.19
C VAL A 115 -11.96 5.01 8.98
N PRO A 116 -11.75 4.79 10.30
CA PRO A 116 -10.91 5.68 11.10
C PRO A 116 -9.46 5.65 10.61
N LEU A 117 -8.85 6.82 10.39
CA LEU A 117 -7.48 6.92 9.87
C LEU A 117 -6.45 6.30 10.82
N GLU A 118 -6.73 6.29 12.12
CA GLU A 118 -5.91 5.63 13.11
C GLU A 118 -5.86 4.11 12.92
N TRP A 119 -6.79 3.47 12.20
CA TRP A 119 -6.63 2.04 11.85
C TRP A 119 -5.58 1.84 10.75
N CYS A 120 -5.41 2.84 9.88
CA CYS A 120 -4.51 2.80 8.73
C CYS A 120 -3.10 3.30 9.05
N PHE A 121 -2.87 3.79 10.27
CA PHE A 121 -1.59 4.34 10.71
C PHE A 121 -1.16 3.77 12.05
N GLN A 122 -0.81 2.48 12.04
CA GLN A 122 -0.43 1.69 13.21
C GLN A 122 0.88 0.95 12.99
N SER A 123 1.36 0.30 14.05
CA SER A 123 2.50 -0.62 13.97
C SER A 123 2.19 -1.77 13.01
N GLY A 124 3.13 -2.06 12.11
CA GLY A 124 3.03 -3.20 11.20
C GLY A 124 3.76 -4.43 11.75
N VAL A 125 3.12 -5.58 11.71
CA VAL A 125 3.70 -6.88 12.10
C VAL A 125 3.73 -7.78 10.88
N LYS A 126 4.93 -8.16 10.42
CA LYS A 126 5.08 -8.98 9.22
C LYS A 126 5.17 -10.47 9.58
N LEU A 127 4.22 -11.26 9.09
CA LEU A 127 4.26 -12.73 9.14
C LEU A 127 4.86 -13.26 7.84
N ASP A 128 5.96 -14.02 7.91
CA ASP A 128 6.66 -14.53 6.72
C ASP A 128 6.23 -15.94 6.31
N PHE A 129 5.23 -15.99 5.43
CA PHE A 129 4.58 -17.20 4.92
C PHE A 129 4.98 -17.56 3.49
N ARG A 130 6.07 -16.97 2.96
CA ARG A 130 6.61 -17.25 1.63
C ARG A 130 7.00 -18.72 1.37
N HIS A 131 7.17 -19.50 2.44
CA HIS A 131 7.59 -20.88 2.38
C HIS A 131 6.42 -21.87 2.17
N PHE A 132 5.18 -21.43 2.37
CA PHE A 132 4.02 -22.27 2.11
C PHE A 132 3.77 -22.45 0.60
N PRO A 133 3.28 -23.62 0.17
CA PRO A 133 2.95 -23.84 -1.23
C PRO A 133 1.73 -23.02 -1.65
N ASP A 134 1.59 -22.85 -2.96
CA ASP A 134 0.45 -22.16 -3.56
C ASP A 134 -0.85 -22.87 -3.19
N GLY A 135 -1.84 -22.11 -2.72
CA GLY A 135 -3.13 -22.64 -2.25
C GLY A 135 -3.12 -23.26 -0.85
N TYR A 136 -2.00 -23.23 -0.12
CA TYR A 136 -2.01 -23.60 1.30
C TYR A 136 -2.93 -22.66 2.09
N VAL A 137 -3.64 -23.22 3.07
CA VAL A 137 -4.55 -22.47 3.95
C VAL A 137 -3.92 -22.38 5.33
N ALA A 138 -3.39 -21.21 5.66
CA ALA A 138 -2.74 -20.97 6.95
C ALA A 138 -3.74 -21.10 8.10
N SER A 139 -3.30 -21.74 9.17
CA SER A 139 -4.06 -22.03 10.39
C SER A 139 -3.71 -21.10 11.54
N ALA A 140 -4.46 -21.17 12.65
CA ALA A 140 -4.11 -20.47 13.88
C ALA A 140 -2.72 -20.89 14.42
N ALA A 141 -2.35 -22.16 14.24
CA ALA A 141 -1.06 -22.67 14.68
C ALA A 141 0.10 -22.06 13.88
N ASP A 142 -0.08 -21.83 12.57
CA ASP A 142 0.92 -21.19 11.72
C ASP A 142 1.18 -19.74 12.14
N VAL A 143 0.11 -18.99 12.47
CA VAL A 143 0.20 -17.62 13.00
C VAL A 143 0.92 -17.60 14.34
N ALA A 144 0.51 -18.45 15.28
CA ALA A 144 1.13 -18.52 16.60
C ALA A 144 2.62 -18.89 16.53
N ALA A 145 2.98 -19.85 15.66
CA ALA A 145 4.36 -20.25 15.44
C ALA A 145 5.21 -19.10 14.89
N GLU A 146 4.69 -18.34 13.93
CA GLU A 146 5.41 -17.23 13.32
C GLU A 146 5.56 -16.04 14.27
N LEU A 147 4.52 -15.69 15.03
CA LEU A 147 4.60 -14.70 16.10
C LEU A 147 5.64 -15.09 17.16
N GLY A 148 5.67 -16.36 17.56
CA GLY A 148 6.68 -16.92 18.45
C GLY A 148 8.10 -16.83 17.86
N ARG A 149 8.26 -17.11 16.57
CA ARG A 149 9.55 -17.03 15.86
C ARG A 149 10.10 -15.60 15.83
N ILE A 150 9.25 -14.60 15.60
CA ILE A 150 9.66 -13.19 15.60
C ILE A 150 9.71 -12.56 17.00
N GLY A 151 9.20 -13.27 18.02
CA GLY A 151 9.17 -12.80 19.40
C GLY A 151 8.22 -11.62 19.61
N TRP A 152 7.06 -11.62 18.93
CA TRP A 152 6.08 -10.54 19.00
C TRP A 152 4.78 -10.99 19.68
N GLU A 153 4.26 -10.12 20.55
CA GLU A 153 2.93 -10.23 21.13
C GLU A 153 2.05 -9.15 20.52
N LEU A 154 1.00 -9.59 19.79
CA LEU A 154 0.10 -8.67 19.08
C LEU A 154 -0.54 -7.67 20.04
N GLN A 155 -0.57 -6.41 19.60
CA GLN A 155 -1.29 -5.33 20.26
C GLN A 155 -2.57 -5.00 19.51
N PRO A 156 -3.61 -4.45 20.19
CA PRO A 156 -4.78 -3.95 19.49
C PRO A 156 -4.40 -2.98 18.38
N LEU A 157 -5.01 -3.17 17.20
CA LEU A 157 -4.79 -2.39 15.98
C LEU A 157 -3.44 -2.60 15.27
N ASP A 158 -2.60 -3.56 15.69
CA ASP A 158 -1.46 -3.98 14.88
C ASP A 158 -1.91 -4.34 13.46
N ILE A 159 -1.25 -3.78 12.44
CA ILE A 159 -1.49 -4.11 11.03
C ILE A 159 -0.68 -5.37 10.72
N VAL A 160 -1.37 -6.51 10.64
CA VAL A 160 -0.74 -7.78 10.28
C VAL A 160 -0.52 -7.85 8.77
N VAL A 161 0.74 -7.78 8.36
CA VAL A 161 1.17 -7.89 6.95
C VAL A 161 1.57 -9.33 6.67
N VAL A 162 0.70 -10.06 5.97
CA VAL A 162 0.94 -11.45 5.58
C VAL A 162 1.80 -11.50 4.32
N ASN A 163 3.09 -11.79 4.49
CA ASN A 163 4.06 -11.84 3.39
C ASN A 163 4.09 -13.24 2.77
N THR A 164 3.43 -13.42 1.63
CA THR A 164 3.35 -14.70 0.91
C THR A 164 4.28 -14.69 -0.31
N ARG A 165 4.41 -15.85 -0.97
CA ARG A 165 5.19 -15.97 -2.20
C ARG A 165 4.60 -15.14 -3.37
N ALA A 166 3.32 -14.78 -3.32
CA ALA A 166 2.63 -14.03 -4.38
C ALA A 166 3.39 -12.76 -4.81
N GLY A 167 3.95 -12.02 -3.84
CA GLY A 167 4.74 -10.81 -4.14
C GLY A 167 5.96 -11.05 -5.03
N SER A 168 6.55 -12.26 -5.02
CA SER A 168 7.65 -12.63 -5.94
C SER A 168 7.18 -13.01 -7.35
N ARG A 169 5.87 -13.12 -7.53
CA ARG A 169 5.23 -13.51 -8.80
C ARG A 169 4.57 -12.33 -9.50
N TYR A 170 4.61 -11.12 -8.93
CA TYR A 170 4.09 -9.93 -9.59
C TYR A 170 4.71 -9.76 -10.98
N GLY A 171 3.88 -9.52 -12.00
CA GLY A 171 4.31 -9.48 -13.40
C GLY A 171 4.38 -10.82 -14.12
N HIS A 172 4.08 -11.94 -13.46
CA HIS A 172 4.02 -13.27 -14.08
C HIS A 172 2.58 -13.76 -14.26
N ASP A 173 2.35 -14.58 -15.29
CA ASP A 173 1.02 -15.14 -15.61
C ASP A 173 0.38 -15.96 -14.47
N ASP A 174 1.20 -16.52 -13.57
CA ASP A 174 0.76 -17.29 -12.41
C ASP A 174 0.55 -16.45 -11.14
N TYR A 175 0.70 -15.11 -11.22
CA TYR A 175 0.59 -14.20 -10.07
C TYR A 175 -0.68 -14.43 -9.24
N VAL A 176 -1.84 -14.44 -9.91
CA VAL A 176 -3.16 -14.56 -9.26
C VAL A 176 -3.33 -15.89 -8.51
N GLY A 177 -2.64 -16.94 -8.96
CA GLY A 177 -2.71 -18.28 -8.36
C GLY A 177 -1.62 -18.56 -7.32
N ALA A 178 -0.69 -17.63 -7.09
CA ALA A 178 0.49 -17.87 -6.26
C ALA A 178 0.28 -17.50 -4.79
N GLY A 179 0.97 -18.22 -3.91
CA GLY A 179 0.98 -18.00 -2.47
C GLY A 179 -0.14 -18.72 -1.70
N CYS A 180 0.00 -18.70 -0.37
CA CYS A 180 -1.00 -19.22 0.55
C CYS A 180 -2.09 -18.18 0.84
N GLY A 181 -3.22 -18.65 1.37
CA GLY A 181 -4.29 -17.82 1.94
C GLY A 181 -4.41 -17.99 3.45
N MET A 182 -5.14 -17.08 4.10
CA MET A 182 -5.48 -17.17 5.52
C MET A 182 -6.79 -17.94 5.69
N GLY A 183 -6.76 -19.02 6.48
CA GLY A 183 -7.95 -19.80 6.80
C GLY A 183 -8.82 -19.19 7.89
N TYR A 184 -10.01 -19.74 8.08
CA TYR A 184 -10.95 -19.31 9.14
C TYR A 184 -10.27 -19.27 10.52
N GLU A 185 -9.54 -20.31 10.89
CA GLU A 185 -8.87 -20.38 12.19
C GLU A 185 -7.83 -19.27 12.36
N ALA A 186 -7.04 -19.00 11.31
CA ALA A 186 -6.04 -17.93 11.35
C ALA A 186 -6.69 -16.55 11.47
N THR A 187 -7.78 -16.32 10.73
CA THR A 187 -8.56 -15.07 10.82
C THR A 187 -9.21 -14.88 12.18
N MET A 188 -9.68 -15.96 12.83
CA MET A 188 -10.29 -15.87 14.17
C MET A 188 -9.25 -15.78 15.30
N TYR A 189 -8.00 -16.16 15.04
CA TYR A 189 -6.90 -16.02 15.99
C TYR A 189 -6.46 -14.55 16.12
N LEU A 190 -6.47 -13.81 15.01
CA LEU A 190 -6.20 -12.38 14.92
C LEU A 190 -7.36 -11.55 15.46
#